data_AF-A0A1V4JEB2-F1
#
_entry.id   AF-A0A1V4JEB2-F1
#
_cell.length_a   1.000
_cell.length_b   1.000
_cell.length_c   1.000
_cell.angle_alpha   90.00
_cell.angle_beta   90.00
_cell.angle_gamma   90.00
#
_symmetry.space_group_name_H-M   'P 1'
#
loop_
_entity.id
_entity.type
_entity.pdbx_description
1 polymer ?
#
loop_
_entity_poly.entity_id
_entity_poly.type
_entity_poly.pdbx_seq_one_letter_code
_entity_poly.pdbx_strand_id
1 'polypeptide(L)'
;MRLRRAQPGAPRGRDPPRSPPAARLLPLLLLVGAGSRAQATSVNKHSLSSNSSLWELDYEGLLHSEKTFPGTSLFRSSSLLSHQARKSWLSQNMGQKPQEKQLSCDMLLKLSRYILMDTFGPSLAWNLFRFYNCDQEINLPKIHISPLKVAQHKVKPFLLRRVLQLLRDMGVLSEAQQSKATSLLKKQMLKPRKTPLEPKGEQSGPCPEAAPHLAPWRPGSDTRRAAVVGRGAALRLESSATFHSLVIRDGGKLVFADRPHGPPITLRARYILIHDGGELHIGSERCPYGSRATISLYGRATEGAAVEGFGQKFVGVGRGGVLELHGRRPRSWTLLDKTLHPGGLVHGSYSSERRVVAAAVGDSAARSLTLETRLLLRDRLGSRFIARLGYRQPWALVGILGGDRLSTVEDKREYHRNGTTGLAVARKEFLTYDGTRFTVTAFSGWIKGVPHNGFKVEVSKGIILHLVDEVTSWLPGDRIVIASTDYSMHQAEEFNLLPCPECKRNQVKIDGSPLYLHIGEVIDGVDMRAEVGLLTRNILIKGEMEDSCYGQNQCQFFSFDTFGGHIKILRNFSSVHMSGVELKNMGQQILGSYPVHFHLAEDVDVRGGYERPTYLDNLAIHHCFSR
;
A
#
# COMPACT_ATOMS: atom_id res chain seq x y z
N MET A 1 -73.29 -20.49 24.45
CA MET A 1 -73.81 -21.85 24.75
C MET A 1 -73.20 -22.86 23.77
N ARG A 2 -73.09 -24.15 24.16
CA ARG A 2 -72.65 -25.27 23.27
C ARG A 2 -73.74 -25.54 22.21
N LEU A 3 -73.51 -26.14 21.04
CA LEU A 3 -73.05 -27.51 20.69
C LEU A 3 -72.52 -27.47 19.22
N ARG A 4 -71.48 -28.16 18.72
CA ARG A 4 -70.96 -29.56 18.75
C ARG A 4 -71.71 -30.62 17.90
N ARG A 5 -71.07 -30.94 16.75
CA ARG A 5 -70.94 -32.24 16.03
C ARG A 5 -72.18 -32.94 15.42
N ALA A 6 -72.09 -33.25 14.12
CA ALA A 6 -72.09 -34.64 13.61
C ALA A 6 -71.51 -34.78 12.17
N GLN A 7 -70.73 -35.84 11.97
CA GLN A 7 -70.46 -36.61 10.73
C GLN A 7 -70.75 -38.09 11.12
N PRO A 8 -70.89 -39.11 10.24
CA PRO A 8 -70.20 -39.30 8.94
C PRO A 8 -71.01 -40.02 7.83
N GLY A 9 -70.36 -40.41 6.71
CA GLY A 9 -70.82 -41.53 5.85
C GLY A 9 -70.58 -41.35 4.33
N ALA A 10 -69.69 -42.15 3.72
CA ALA A 10 -69.46 -42.19 2.27
C ALA A 10 -69.16 -43.62 1.77
N PRO A 11 -69.59 -44.00 0.55
CA PRO A 11 -68.68 -44.58 -0.47
C PRO A 11 -69.12 -44.26 -1.95
N ARG A 12 -68.39 -44.57 -3.05
CA ARG A 12 -66.94 -44.72 -3.39
C ARG A 12 -66.79 -44.82 -4.93
N GLY A 13 -65.80 -44.13 -5.53
CA GLY A 13 -65.25 -44.42 -6.88
C GLY A 13 -65.76 -43.52 -8.03
N ARG A 14 -64.94 -43.17 -9.05
CA ARG A 14 -63.51 -43.46 -9.35
C ARG A 14 -62.84 -42.25 -10.07
N ASP A 15 -61.50 -42.26 -10.06
CA ASP A 15 -60.47 -41.29 -10.54
C ASP A 15 -60.46 -41.02 -12.08
N PRO A 16 -59.51 -40.25 -12.74
CA PRO A 16 -58.20 -39.70 -12.32
C PRO A 16 -57.81 -38.30 -12.95
N PRO A 17 -56.51 -37.88 -13.10
CA PRO A 17 -55.34 -37.94 -12.21
C PRO A 17 -54.67 -36.56 -11.89
N ARG A 18 -54.23 -36.43 -10.62
CA ARG A 18 -52.90 -36.05 -10.09
C ARG A 18 -51.84 -35.33 -10.97
N SER A 19 -51.32 -34.23 -10.39
CA SER A 19 -50.13 -33.46 -10.77
C SER A 19 -48.78 -34.01 -10.23
N PRO A 20 -47.67 -33.89 -11.00
CA PRO A 20 -46.28 -34.11 -10.53
C PRO A 20 -45.61 -32.80 -10.00
N PRO A 21 -44.37 -32.85 -9.43
CA PRO A 21 -44.04 -32.05 -8.25
C PRO A 21 -43.20 -30.77 -8.46
N ALA A 22 -43.19 -29.92 -7.44
CA ALA A 22 -42.40 -28.68 -7.39
C ALA A 22 -40.89 -28.93 -7.23
N ALA A 23 -40.09 -28.44 -8.19
CA ALA A 23 -38.64 -28.43 -8.12
C ALA A 23 -38.11 -27.18 -7.38
N ARG A 24 -37.12 -27.37 -6.50
CA ARG A 24 -36.43 -26.28 -5.79
C ARG A 24 -35.41 -25.60 -6.71
N LEU A 25 -35.57 -24.32 -7.01
CA LEU A 25 -34.55 -23.52 -7.70
C LEU A 25 -33.50 -22.98 -6.71
N LEU A 26 -32.23 -23.29 -6.95
CA LEU A 26 -31.08 -22.57 -6.41
C LEU A 26 -30.76 -21.35 -7.31
N PRO A 27 -30.29 -20.21 -6.76
CA PRO A 27 -29.79 -19.11 -7.56
C PRO A 27 -28.38 -19.42 -8.09
N LEU A 28 -28.26 -19.68 -9.38
CA LEU A 28 -26.98 -19.84 -10.08
C LEU A 28 -26.37 -18.47 -10.41
N LEU A 29 -25.05 -18.32 -10.26
CA LEU A 29 -24.32 -17.26 -10.97
C LEU A 29 -24.19 -17.69 -12.44
N LEU A 30 -24.53 -16.81 -13.39
CA LEU A 30 -24.44 -17.10 -14.83
C LEU A 30 -23.43 -16.18 -15.51
N LEU A 31 -22.19 -16.65 -15.61
CA LEU A 31 -21.22 -16.20 -16.60
C LEU A 31 -21.46 -16.97 -17.90
N VAL A 32 -22.05 -16.33 -18.90
CA VAL A 32 -22.34 -16.95 -20.20
C VAL A 32 -21.20 -16.64 -21.18
N GLY A 33 -20.15 -17.47 -21.14
CA GLY A 33 -19.10 -17.51 -22.16
C GLY A 33 -19.37 -18.62 -23.19
N ALA A 34 -19.80 -18.26 -24.40
CA ALA A 34 -19.96 -19.21 -25.51
C ALA A 34 -18.69 -19.24 -26.37
N GLY A 35 -17.87 -20.28 -26.22
CA GLY A 35 -16.60 -20.43 -26.94
C GLY A 35 -16.74 -20.98 -28.36
N SER A 36 -15.74 -20.72 -29.21
CA SER A 36 -15.46 -21.45 -30.45
C SER A 36 -13.98 -21.30 -30.82
N ARG A 37 -13.36 -22.38 -31.30
CA ARG A 37 -11.91 -22.54 -31.52
C ARG A 37 -11.29 -21.50 -32.46
N ALA A 38 -10.09 -21.05 -32.11
CA ALA A 38 -9.04 -20.63 -33.05
C ALA A 38 -7.80 -21.50 -32.79
N GLN A 39 -6.99 -21.76 -33.83
CA GLN A 39 -5.86 -22.69 -33.76
C GLN A 39 -4.70 -22.11 -32.94
N ALA A 40 -4.10 -22.94 -32.08
CA ALA A 40 -2.83 -22.63 -31.45
C ALA A 40 -1.70 -22.86 -32.45
N THR A 41 -0.93 -21.82 -32.77
CA THR A 41 0.37 -21.95 -33.42
C THR A 41 1.39 -22.47 -32.40
N SER A 42 1.89 -23.68 -32.60
CA SER A 42 2.96 -24.23 -31.77
C SER A 42 4.29 -23.54 -32.08
N VAL A 43 4.79 -22.73 -31.15
CA VAL A 43 6.19 -22.29 -31.13
C VAL A 43 6.95 -23.21 -30.18
N ASN A 44 7.97 -23.90 -30.69
CA ASN A 44 8.80 -24.85 -29.94
C ASN A 44 9.42 -24.19 -28.69
N LYS A 45 9.03 -24.65 -27.49
CA LYS A 45 9.77 -24.39 -26.25
C LYS A 45 10.76 -25.52 -25.96
N HIS A 46 11.82 -25.59 -26.76
CA HIS A 46 13.04 -26.34 -26.43
C HIS A 46 14.29 -25.55 -26.83
N SER A 47 14.47 -24.39 -26.19
CA SER A 47 15.79 -23.79 -25.99
C SER A 47 15.74 -22.93 -24.72
N LEU A 48 16.62 -23.23 -23.76
CA LEU A 48 16.86 -22.38 -22.60
C LEU A 48 17.77 -21.24 -23.06
N SER A 49 17.26 -20.01 -23.14
CA SER A 49 18.12 -18.83 -23.20
C SER A 49 18.51 -18.43 -21.77
N SER A 50 19.80 -18.49 -21.48
CA SER A 50 20.38 -18.00 -20.23
C SER A 50 20.41 -16.46 -20.22
N ASN A 51 19.27 -15.82 -19.92
CA ASN A 51 19.15 -14.42 -19.46
C ASN A 51 17.68 -14.04 -19.20
N SER A 52 17.03 -14.69 -18.22
CA SER A 52 15.76 -14.23 -17.65
C SER A 52 15.91 -13.97 -16.14
N SER A 53 15.40 -12.82 -15.69
CA SER A 53 15.58 -12.31 -14.33
C SER A 53 14.66 -13.01 -13.33
N LEU A 54 15.16 -13.19 -12.10
CA LEU A 54 14.64 -14.16 -11.13
C LEU A 54 13.30 -13.80 -10.44
N TRP A 55 12.55 -12.81 -10.95
CA TRP A 55 11.39 -12.22 -10.26
C TRP A 55 10.09 -12.18 -11.10
N GLU A 56 10.12 -12.59 -12.37
CA GLU A 56 8.91 -12.69 -13.21
C GLU A 56 8.32 -14.11 -13.21
N LEU A 57 7.64 -14.49 -12.13
CA LEU A 57 6.75 -15.67 -12.14
C LEU A 57 5.38 -15.36 -11.53
N ASP A 58 4.38 -15.55 -12.39
CA ASP A 58 2.96 -15.26 -12.20
C ASP A 58 2.32 -16.17 -11.13
N TYR A 59 1.55 -15.60 -10.20
CA TYR A 59 1.09 -16.29 -8.96
C TYR A 59 -0.40 -16.66 -8.94
N GLU A 60 -1.10 -16.54 -10.07
CA GLU A 60 -2.52 -16.92 -10.23
C GLU A 60 -2.79 -18.45 -10.20
N GLY A 61 -1.74 -19.29 -10.23
CA GLY A 61 -1.88 -20.75 -10.33
C GLY A 61 -2.30 -21.49 -9.05
N LEU A 62 -2.46 -20.81 -7.91
CA LEU A 62 -2.46 -21.47 -6.58
C LEU A 62 -3.82 -21.61 -5.87
N LEU A 63 -4.93 -21.11 -6.43
CA LEU A 63 -6.25 -21.17 -5.76
C LEU A 63 -7.44 -21.72 -6.56
N HIS A 64 -7.34 -21.95 -7.88
CA HIS A 64 -8.43 -22.55 -8.65
C HIS A 64 -7.99 -23.69 -9.57
N SER A 65 -8.32 -24.93 -9.15
CA SER A 65 -8.46 -26.06 -10.06
C SER A 65 -9.82 -26.73 -9.78
N GLU A 66 -10.86 -26.22 -10.44
CA GLU A 66 -12.10 -26.98 -10.58
C GLU A 66 -11.91 -28.04 -11.66
N LYS A 67 -12.01 -29.32 -11.27
CA LYS A 67 -12.41 -30.39 -12.17
C LYS A 67 -13.62 -31.10 -11.58
N THR A 68 -14.78 -30.81 -12.16
CA THR A 68 -16.07 -31.47 -11.91
C THR A 68 -16.01 -32.95 -12.27
N PHE A 69 -16.80 -33.80 -11.59
CA PHE A 69 -17.62 -34.94 -12.07
C PHE A 69 -18.07 -35.82 -10.87
N PRO A 70 -19.14 -36.65 -10.95
CA PRO A 70 -20.47 -36.23 -10.47
C PRO A 70 -21.10 -37.13 -9.38
N GLY A 71 -22.05 -36.59 -8.59
CA GLY A 71 -22.90 -37.43 -7.72
C GLY A 71 -23.71 -36.67 -6.65
N THR A 72 -25.05 -36.72 -6.77
CA THR A 72 -26.08 -36.73 -5.69
C THR A 72 -25.69 -36.18 -4.30
N SER A 73 -26.11 -35.00 -3.82
CA SER A 73 -27.47 -34.45 -3.56
C SER A 73 -27.93 -34.50 -2.09
N LEU A 74 -28.30 -33.32 -1.53
CA LEU A 74 -29.11 -33.09 -0.30
C LEU A 74 -28.39 -33.44 1.03
N PHE A 75 -28.56 -32.70 2.15
CA PHE A 75 -29.75 -32.01 2.66
C PHE A 75 -29.54 -30.57 3.20
N ARG A 76 -30.66 -29.85 3.31
CA ARG A 76 -30.81 -28.52 3.94
C ARG A 76 -31.29 -28.66 5.40
N SER A 77 -31.01 -27.61 6.19
CA SER A 77 -31.80 -27.04 7.29
C SER A 77 -32.11 -27.84 8.57
N SER A 78 -31.61 -27.31 9.69
CA SER A 78 -32.29 -27.12 10.99
C SER A 78 -33.16 -28.23 11.60
N SER A 79 -32.75 -28.78 12.75
CA SER A 79 -33.45 -28.66 14.04
C SER A 79 -32.84 -29.60 15.11
N LEU A 80 -33.25 -29.42 16.37
CA LEU A 80 -32.77 -30.15 17.54
C LEU A 80 -33.05 -31.66 17.45
N LEU A 81 -32.02 -32.49 17.62
CA LEU A 81 -32.16 -33.93 17.91
C LEU A 81 -31.17 -34.38 18.99
N SER A 82 -31.53 -35.45 19.69
CA SER A 82 -31.17 -35.65 21.11
C SER A 82 -29.78 -36.24 21.37
N HIS A 83 -29.37 -36.13 22.65
CA HIS A 83 -28.06 -36.52 23.17
C HIS A 83 -27.71 -38.03 23.02
N GLN A 84 -28.67 -38.86 22.61
CA GLN A 84 -28.53 -40.32 22.52
C GLN A 84 -28.10 -40.80 21.12
N ALA A 85 -28.35 -40.02 20.06
CA ALA A 85 -27.84 -40.32 18.71
C ALA A 85 -26.31 -40.11 18.58
N ARG A 86 -25.69 -39.33 19.48
CA ARG A 86 -24.24 -39.03 19.44
C ARG A 86 -23.34 -40.21 19.83
N LYS A 87 -23.82 -41.21 20.58
CA LYS A 87 -22.96 -42.33 21.06
C LYS A 87 -22.78 -43.46 20.04
N SER A 88 -23.69 -43.65 19.08
CA SER A 88 -23.58 -44.72 18.07
C SER A 88 -22.71 -44.35 16.85
N TRP A 89 -22.34 -43.07 16.69
CA TRP A 89 -21.54 -42.60 15.56
C TRP A 89 -20.03 -42.46 15.87
N LEU A 90 -19.63 -42.72 17.11
CA LEU A 90 -18.24 -42.60 17.59
C LEU A 90 -17.45 -43.91 17.55
N SER A 91 -18.03 -45.03 17.09
CA SER A 91 -17.41 -46.36 17.08
C SER A 91 -17.19 -46.99 15.70
N GLN A 92 -17.41 -46.26 14.60
CA GLN A 92 -17.30 -46.81 13.24
C GLN A 92 -16.48 -45.99 12.22
N ASN A 93 -15.69 -45.00 12.67
CA ASN A 93 -14.73 -44.31 11.79
C ASN A 93 -13.35 -44.03 12.44
N MET A 94 -12.94 -44.86 13.40
CA MET A 94 -11.53 -44.98 13.83
C MET A 94 -10.77 -45.83 12.79
N GLY A 95 -10.44 -45.25 11.64
CA GLY A 95 -9.79 -46.00 10.55
C GLY A 95 -9.30 -45.21 9.34
N GLN A 96 -9.60 -43.91 9.22
CA GLN A 96 -9.08 -43.08 8.12
C GLN A 96 -8.05 -42.08 8.64
N LYS A 97 -6.78 -42.29 8.25
CA LYS A 97 -5.73 -41.27 8.36
C LYS A 97 -6.15 -40.02 7.55
N PRO A 98 -5.79 -38.80 7.98
CA PRO A 98 -5.88 -37.63 7.10
C PRO A 98 -5.06 -37.88 5.83
N GLN A 99 -5.59 -37.53 4.65
CA GLN A 99 -4.77 -37.53 3.44
C GLN A 99 -3.68 -36.47 3.57
N GLU A 100 -2.43 -36.92 3.64
CA GLU A 100 -1.25 -36.06 3.63
C GLU A 100 -1.16 -35.35 2.28
N LYS A 101 -1.37 -34.03 2.27
CA LYS A 101 -0.94 -33.19 1.15
C LYS A 101 0.58 -33.14 1.16
N GLN A 102 1.20 -33.99 0.35
CA GLN A 102 2.65 -34.06 0.21
C GLN A 102 3.18 -32.72 -0.34
N LEU A 103 3.86 -31.92 0.50
CA LEU A 103 4.56 -30.73 0.05
C LEU A 103 5.76 -31.15 -0.82
N SER A 104 5.99 -30.47 -1.93
CA SER A 104 7.18 -30.74 -2.75
C SER A 104 8.46 -30.30 -2.02
N CYS A 105 9.56 -31.03 -2.25
CA CYS A 105 10.88 -30.67 -1.71
C CYS A 105 11.25 -29.20 -1.97
N ASP A 106 11.02 -28.73 -3.20
CA ASP A 106 11.37 -27.36 -3.61
C ASP A 106 10.60 -26.30 -2.78
N MET A 107 9.35 -26.60 -2.41
CA MET A 107 8.56 -25.76 -1.49
C MET A 107 9.13 -25.78 -0.06
N LEU A 108 9.58 -26.93 0.44
CA LEU A 108 10.20 -27.05 1.78
C LEU A 108 11.58 -26.40 1.85
N LEU A 109 12.41 -26.53 0.82
CA LEU A 109 13.71 -25.84 0.71
C LEU A 109 13.52 -24.33 0.66
N LYS A 110 12.54 -23.83 -0.10
CA LYS A 110 12.20 -22.39 -0.14
C LYS A 110 11.67 -21.90 1.21
N LEU A 111 10.82 -22.67 1.88
CA LEU A 111 10.31 -22.35 3.21
C LEU A 111 11.44 -22.23 4.25
N SER A 112 12.35 -23.21 4.27
CA SER A 112 13.52 -23.24 5.14
C SER A 112 14.44 -22.04 4.85
N ARG A 113 14.93 -21.91 3.61
CA ARG A 113 15.98 -20.95 3.24
C ARG A 113 15.53 -19.49 3.25
N TYR A 114 14.29 -19.18 2.85
CA TYR A 114 13.85 -17.79 2.66
C TYR A 114 12.90 -17.29 3.74
N ILE A 115 12.02 -18.14 4.29
CA ILE A 115 11.05 -17.68 5.29
C ILE A 115 11.57 -17.90 6.70
N LEU A 116 12.05 -19.10 7.03
CA LEU A 116 12.43 -19.44 8.41
C LEU A 116 13.80 -18.87 8.81
N MET A 117 14.78 -18.86 7.90
CA MET A 117 16.08 -18.22 8.13
C MET A 117 15.94 -16.71 8.40
N ASP A 118 15.10 -16.02 7.62
CA ASP A 118 14.85 -14.58 7.77
C ASP A 118 14.04 -14.28 9.05
N THR A 119 12.98 -15.07 9.31
CA THR A 119 12.09 -14.85 10.46
C THR A 119 12.72 -15.19 11.81
N PHE A 120 13.54 -16.25 11.90
CA PHE A 120 14.03 -16.78 13.19
C PHE A 120 15.56 -16.95 13.27
N GLY A 121 16.29 -16.50 12.26
CA GLY A 121 17.73 -16.66 12.16
C GLY A 121 18.18 -18.11 11.90
N PRO A 122 19.47 -18.31 11.59
CA PRO A 122 19.98 -19.62 11.18
C PRO A 122 19.75 -20.71 12.23
N SER A 123 19.99 -20.41 13.52
CA SER A 123 19.96 -21.43 14.57
C SER A 123 18.60 -22.12 14.76
N LEU A 124 17.48 -21.44 14.51
CA LEU A 124 16.16 -22.08 14.61
C LEU A 124 15.77 -22.75 13.29
N ALA A 125 16.02 -22.10 12.15
CA ALA A 125 15.72 -22.63 10.83
C ALA A 125 16.47 -23.96 10.54
N TRP A 126 17.77 -24.03 10.85
CA TRP A 126 18.57 -25.25 10.74
C TRP A 126 18.12 -26.36 11.70
N ASN A 127 17.43 -26.04 12.81
CA ASN A 127 16.86 -27.05 13.70
C ASN A 127 15.47 -27.54 13.24
N LEU A 128 14.73 -26.72 12.47
CA LEU A 128 13.44 -27.10 11.89
C LEU A 128 13.61 -27.95 10.62
N PHE A 129 14.60 -27.64 9.77
CA PHE A 129 14.82 -28.32 8.48
C PHE A 129 16.32 -28.56 8.22
N ARG A 130 16.85 -29.72 8.66
CA ARG A 130 18.20 -30.21 8.28
C ARG A 130 18.14 -31.01 6.99
N PHE A 131 18.24 -30.35 5.84
CA PHE A 131 18.37 -31.03 4.54
C PHE A 131 19.46 -30.40 3.68
N TYR A 132 20.28 -31.26 3.06
CA TYR A 132 21.25 -30.90 2.03
C TYR A 132 20.83 -31.37 0.62
N ASN A 133 19.97 -32.40 0.51
CA ASN A 133 19.30 -32.89 -0.71
C ASN A 133 17.96 -33.58 -0.32
N CYS A 134 17.09 -33.89 -1.28
CA CYS A 134 15.72 -34.40 -1.06
C CYS A 134 15.40 -35.68 -1.84
N ASP A 135 15.66 -36.85 -1.26
CA ASP A 135 15.28 -38.14 -1.86
C ASP A 135 14.69 -39.13 -0.83
N GLN A 136 14.13 -38.64 0.29
CA GLN A 136 13.53 -39.48 1.34
C GLN A 136 12.23 -38.92 1.90
N GLU A 137 11.33 -39.83 2.33
CA GLU A 137 10.09 -39.51 3.04
C GLU A 137 10.39 -38.81 4.38
N ILE A 138 9.73 -37.68 4.63
CA ILE A 138 10.05 -36.80 5.75
C ILE A 138 9.13 -37.09 6.94
N ASN A 139 9.67 -37.76 7.97
CA ASN A 139 9.07 -37.73 9.30
C ASN A 139 9.37 -36.37 9.96
N LEU A 140 8.39 -35.46 9.96
CA LEU A 140 8.51 -34.15 10.62
C LEU A 140 8.70 -34.31 12.14
N PRO A 141 9.82 -33.85 12.73
CA PRO A 141 10.01 -33.92 14.17
C PRO A 141 9.05 -32.96 14.89
N LYS A 142 8.40 -33.44 15.96
CA LYS A 142 7.63 -32.59 16.88
C LYS A 142 8.59 -31.70 17.68
N ILE A 143 8.84 -30.50 17.19
CA ILE A 143 9.78 -29.56 17.81
C ILE A 143 9.04 -28.68 18.82
N HIS A 144 9.45 -28.78 20.09
CA HIS A 144 8.99 -27.85 21.12
C HIS A 144 9.61 -26.46 20.93
N ILE A 145 8.99 -25.64 20.07
CA ILE A 145 9.34 -24.22 19.97
C ILE A 145 9.00 -23.55 21.30
N SER A 146 10.03 -22.97 21.95
CA SER A 146 9.85 -22.15 23.14
C SER A 146 9.26 -20.78 22.74
N PRO A 147 8.05 -20.41 23.19
CA PRO A 147 7.43 -19.13 22.83
C PRO A 147 8.27 -17.90 23.23
N LEU A 148 9.17 -18.06 24.20
CA LEU A 148 10.08 -17.01 24.66
C LEU A 148 11.16 -16.65 23.62
N LYS A 149 11.71 -17.63 22.87
CA LYS A 149 12.68 -17.35 21.79
C LYS A 149 12.02 -16.64 20.61
N VAL A 150 10.77 -17.00 20.34
CA VAL A 150 9.93 -16.37 19.32
C VAL A 150 9.67 -14.89 19.65
N ALA A 151 9.30 -14.58 20.90
CA ALA A 151 9.06 -13.21 21.35
C ALA A 151 10.32 -12.33 21.50
N GLN A 152 11.53 -12.89 21.32
CA GLN A 152 12.80 -12.13 21.39
C GLN A 152 13.23 -11.53 20.04
N HIS A 153 12.64 -11.94 18.92
CA HIS A 153 13.00 -11.46 17.59
C HIS A 153 12.09 -10.29 17.15
N LYS A 154 12.66 -9.28 16.47
CA LYS A 154 11.97 -8.09 15.97
C LYS A 154 11.12 -8.36 14.71
N VAL A 155 10.31 -9.41 14.73
CA VAL A 155 9.48 -9.85 13.59
C VAL A 155 8.16 -9.06 13.59
N LYS A 156 7.70 -8.57 12.43
CA LYS A 156 6.37 -7.94 12.31
C LYS A 156 5.28 -8.94 12.78
N PRO A 157 4.27 -8.51 13.57
CA PRO A 157 3.30 -9.43 14.17
C PRO A 157 2.57 -10.35 13.18
N PHE A 158 2.31 -9.86 11.97
CA PHE A 158 1.70 -10.60 10.87
C PHE A 158 2.51 -11.81 10.40
N LEU A 159 3.80 -11.58 10.08
CA LEU A 159 4.75 -12.60 9.64
C LEU A 159 4.75 -13.74 10.65
N LEU A 160 4.80 -13.35 11.93
CA LEU A 160 4.85 -14.30 13.02
C LEU A 160 3.53 -15.08 13.19
N ARG A 161 2.36 -14.44 13.05
CA ARG A 161 1.07 -15.14 13.06
C ARG A 161 0.97 -16.14 11.90
N ARG A 162 1.29 -15.75 10.66
CA ARG A 162 1.25 -16.65 9.49
C ARG A 162 2.25 -17.80 9.62
N VAL A 163 3.46 -17.57 10.14
CA VAL A 163 4.46 -18.63 10.34
C VAL A 163 4.06 -19.58 11.49
N LEU A 164 3.50 -19.08 12.59
CA LEU A 164 2.95 -19.93 13.66
C LEU A 164 1.74 -20.76 13.17
N GLN A 165 0.89 -20.20 12.30
CA GLN A 165 -0.21 -20.91 11.65
C GLN A 165 0.34 -22.05 10.77
N LEU A 166 1.30 -21.76 9.90
CA LEU A 166 1.93 -22.74 9.02
C LEU A 166 2.61 -23.89 9.81
N LEU A 167 3.32 -23.56 10.88
CA LEU A 167 3.96 -24.56 11.75
C LEU A 167 2.93 -25.46 12.46
N ARG A 168 1.73 -24.95 12.77
CA ARG A 168 0.62 -25.78 13.27
C ARG A 168 0.02 -26.64 12.16
N ASP A 169 -0.19 -26.09 10.97
CA ASP A 169 -0.79 -26.81 9.83
C ASP A 169 0.14 -27.92 9.29
N MET A 170 1.45 -27.79 9.49
CA MET A 170 2.44 -28.87 9.29
C MET A 170 2.54 -29.87 10.47
N GLY A 171 1.71 -29.73 11.51
CA GLY A 171 1.73 -30.62 12.70
C GLY A 171 2.94 -30.46 13.63
N VAL A 172 3.79 -29.44 13.41
CA VAL A 172 5.03 -29.21 14.18
C VAL A 172 4.74 -28.46 15.49
N LEU A 173 3.73 -27.58 15.52
CA LEU A 173 3.36 -26.76 16.68
C LEU A 173 1.99 -27.16 17.26
N SER A 174 1.91 -27.34 18.59
CA SER A 174 0.63 -27.60 19.28
C SER A 174 -0.20 -26.33 19.51
N GLU A 175 -1.53 -26.46 19.55
CA GLU A 175 -2.46 -25.33 19.81
C GLU A 175 -2.14 -24.59 21.13
N ALA A 176 -1.79 -25.33 22.18
CA ALA A 176 -1.40 -24.75 23.47
C ALA A 176 -0.13 -23.88 23.37
N GLN A 177 0.82 -24.25 22.51
CA GLN A 177 2.02 -23.43 22.26
C GLN A 177 1.71 -22.22 21.37
N GLN A 178 0.84 -22.38 20.36
CA GLN A 178 0.38 -21.25 19.53
C GLN A 178 -0.31 -20.18 20.39
N SER A 179 -1.25 -20.58 21.25
CA SER A 179 -1.96 -19.72 22.20
C SER A 179 -1.02 -19.02 23.19
N LYS A 180 -0.01 -19.73 23.70
CA LYS A 180 0.99 -19.16 24.61
C LYS A 180 1.90 -18.13 23.92
N ALA A 181 2.24 -18.33 22.63
CA ALA A 181 3.00 -17.39 21.84
C ALA A 181 2.20 -16.11 21.51
N THR A 182 0.96 -16.23 21.06
CA THR A 182 0.09 -15.07 20.78
C THR A 182 -0.23 -14.26 22.04
N SER A 183 -0.44 -14.93 23.18
CA SER A 183 -0.61 -14.27 24.49
C SER A 183 0.61 -13.44 24.92
N LEU A 184 1.83 -13.93 24.68
CA LEU A 184 3.07 -13.19 24.97
C LEU A 184 3.26 -11.99 24.03
N LEU A 185 2.96 -12.15 22.73
CA LEU A 185 2.99 -11.05 21.76
C LEU A 185 2.01 -9.94 22.14
N LYS A 186 0.79 -10.30 22.54
CA LYS A 186 -0.21 -9.36 23.04
C LYS A 186 0.31 -8.55 24.23
N LYS A 187 1.06 -9.17 25.16
CA LYS A 187 1.70 -8.46 26.29
C LYS A 187 2.87 -7.54 25.88
N GLN A 188 3.59 -7.83 24.80
CA GLN A 188 4.63 -6.94 24.27
C GLN A 188 4.03 -5.72 23.56
N MET A 189 2.98 -5.93 22.75
CA MET A 189 2.31 -4.86 22.00
C MET A 189 1.48 -3.94 22.90
N LEU A 190 0.96 -4.44 24.03
CA LEU A 190 0.24 -3.66 25.04
C LEU A 190 1.14 -2.94 26.06
N LYS A 191 2.46 -2.83 25.83
CA LYS A 191 3.29 -1.96 26.69
C LYS A 191 2.81 -0.52 26.57
N PRO A 192 2.43 0.16 27.68
CA PRO A 192 1.99 1.54 27.61
C PRO A 192 3.12 2.40 27.04
N ARG A 193 2.84 3.02 25.90
CA ARG A 193 3.72 4.01 25.28
C ARG A 193 3.88 5.14 26.29
N LYS A 194 5.11 5.44 26.71
CA LYS A 194 5.35 6.60 27.58
C LYS A 194 4.70 7.82 26.93
N THR A 195 3.82 8.49 27.65
CA THR A 195 3.25 9.76 27.23
C THR A 195 4.40 10.70 26.88
N PRO A 196 4.41 11.30 25.67
CA PRO A 196 5.29 12.43 25.41
C PRO A 196 5.01 13.48 26.48
N LEU A 197 6.07 14.02 27.08
CA LEU A 197 5.94 15.18 27.96
C LEU A 197 5.27 16.30 27.18
N GLU A 198 4.22 16.88 27.75
CA GLU A 198 3.59 18.05 27.13
C GLU A 198 4.65 19.17 26.98
N PRO A 199 4.68 19.88 25.84
CA PRO A 199 5.58 21.01 25.67
C PRO A 199 5.21 22.09 26.69
N LYS A 200 6.12 22.35 27.64
CA LYS A 200 5.95 23.42 28.62
C LYS A 200 5.85 24.77 27.90
N GLY A 201 4.72 25.45 28.12
CA GLY A 201 4.48 26.88 27.99
C GLY A 201 5.27 27.65 26.92
N GLU A 202 4.58 28.05 25.86
CA GLU A 202 5.08 29.03 24.88
C GLU A 202 5.62 30.29 25.59
N GLN A 203 6.93 30.53 25.43
CA GLN A 203 7.55 31.82 25.69
C GLN A 203 8.06 32.38 24.36
N SER A 204 7.25 33.24 23.76
CA SER A 204 7.49 33.88 22.47
C SER A 204 8.77 34.73 22.47
N GLY A 205 9.86 34.18 21.94
CA GLY A 205 11.01 34.96 21.49
C GLY A 205 10.79 35.45 20.05
N PRO A 206 11.46 36.54 19.62
CA PRO A 206 11.36 37.01 18.24
C PRO A 206 11.91 35.96 17.26
N CYS A 207 11.23 35.79 16.13
CA CYS A 207 11.61 34.82 15.11
C CYS A 207 12.94 35.21 14.44
N PRO A 208 13.80 34.25 14.05
CA PRO A 208 15.21 34.52 13.73
C PRO A 208 15.40 35.49 12.54
N GLU A 209 14.50 35.44 11.57
CA GLU A 209 14.48 36.30 10.37
C GLU A 209 14.07 37.76 10.59
N ALA A 210 13.39 38.02 11.71
CA ALA A 210 12.90 39.34 12.10
C ALA A 210 13.97 40.13 12.85
N ALA A 211 15.15 39.52 13.08
CA ALA A 211 16.28 40.18 13.68
C ALA A 211 16.75 41.36 12.79
N PRO A 212 16.77 42.60 13.30
CA PRO A 212 16.95 43.80 12.48
C PRO A 212 18.35 43.96 11.88
N HIS A 213 19.32 43.15 12.32
CA HIS A 213 20.69 43.14 11.81
C HIS A 213 20.88 42.27 10.55
N LEU A 214 19.85 41.53 10.11
CA LEU A 214 19.93 40.70 8.92
C LEU A 214 19.77 41.54 7.64
N ALA A 215 20.82 41.61 6.83
CA ALA A 215 20.75 42.27 5.53
C ALA A 215 19.98 41.40 4.51
N PRO A 216 19.07 41.97 3.69
CA PRO A 216 18.34 41.21 2.69
C PRO A 216 19.28 40.71 1.58
N TRP A 217 19.16 39.43 1.22
CA TRP A 217 20.04 38.76 0.28
C TRP A 217 19.26 38.09 -0.86
N ARG A 218 19.57 38.51 -2.08
CA ARG A 218 18.95 38.04 -3.34
C ARG A 218 20.05 37.73 -4.36
N PRO A 219 20.80 36.62 -4.17
CA PRO A 219 22.04 36.35 -4.90
C PRO A 219 21.86 35.88 -6.36
N GLY A 220 20.64 35.52 -6.77
CA GLY A 220 20.34 34.98 -8.08
C GLY A 220 20.81 33.52 -8.27
N SER A 221 20.85 33.09 -9.53
CA SER A 221 21.23 31.72 -9.92
C SER A 221 22.48 31.73 -10.79
N ASP A 222 23.60 31.23 -10.27
CA ASP A 222 24.84 31.00 -11.02
C ASP A 222 25.53 29.71 -10.54
N THR A 223 25.49 28.68 -11.39
CA THR A 223 26.08 27.35 -11.12
C THR A 223 27.60 27.34 -11.10
N ARG A 224 28.27 28.44 -11.46
CA ARG A 224 29.74 28.61 -11.38
C ARG A 224 30.19 29.34 -10.11
N ARG A 225 29.27 30.05 -9.43
CA ARG A 225 29.58 30.87 -8.26
C ARG A 225 29.76 30.00 -7.01
N ALA A 226 30.96 29.98 -6.44
CA ALA A 226 31.18 29.58 -5.06
C ALA A 226 30.79 30.75 -4.13
N ALA A 227 29.71 30.61 -3.37
CA ALA A 227 29.25 31.62 -2.43
C ALA A 227 29.84 31.38 -1.03
N VAL A 228 30.26 32.47 -0.38
CA VAL A 228 30.75 32.44 1.00
C VAL A 228 29.96 33.47 1.82
N VAL A 229 29.36 33.03 2.93
CA VAL A 229 28.75 33.88 3.96
C VAL A 229 29.67 33.81 5.18
N GLY A 230 30.34 34.92 5.51
CA GLY A 230 31.30 34.96 6.59
C GLY A 230 31.82 36.35 6.92
N ARG A 231 32.82 36.43 7.80
CA ARG A 231 33.29 37.66 8.46
C ARG A 231 32.15 38.34 9.24
N GLY A 232 31.39 37.55 10.01
CA GLY A 232 30.23 38.03 10.77
C GLY A 232 29.03 38.47 9.92
N ALA A 233 29.04 38.30 8.59
CA ALA A 233 27.94 38.73 7.73
C ALA A 233 26.65 37.96 8.05
N ALA A 234 25.60 38.70 8.41
CA ALA A 234 24.30 38.16 8.76
C ALA A 234 23.28 38.49 7.65
N LEU A 235 22.81 37.46 6.95
CA LEU A 235 22.04 37.58 5.71
C LEU A 235 20.69 36.88 5.80
N ARG A 236 19.63 37.52 5.30
CA ARG A 236 18.31 36.93 5.12
C ARG A 236 18.07 36.59 3.65
N LEU A 237 17.95 35.30 3.31
CA LEU A 237 17.67 34.83 1.96
C LEU A 237 16.20 35.13 1.59
N GLU A 238 15.97 36.03 0.64
CA GLU A 238 14.63 36.49 0.25
C GLU A 238 14.17 36.00 -1.13
N SER A 239 15.00 35.23 -1.84
CA SER A 239 14.68 34.65 -3.15
C SER A 239 15.39 33.31 -3.31
N SER A 240 14.87 32.46 -4.21
CA SER A 240 15.59 31.27 -4.65
C SER A 240 16.99 31.64 -5.18
N ALA A 241 17.93 30.73 -4.99
CA ALA A 241 19.35 30.92 -5.28
C ALA A 241 19.97 29.64 -5.84
N THR A 242 20.90 29.76 -6.78
CA THR A 242 21.71 28.63 -7.27
C THR A 242 23.18 28.98 -7.20
N PHE A 243 24.00 28.06 -6.70
CA PHE A 243 25.45 28.19 -6.55
C PHE A 243 26.17 26.94 -7.04
N HIS A 244 27.45 27.07 -7.38
CA HIS A 244 28.35 25.91 -7.40
C HIS A 244 28.40 25.28 -6.00
N SER A 245 28.70 26.08 -4.99
CA SER A 245 28.76 25.68 -3.59
C SER A 245 28.44 26.86 -2.67
N LEU A 246 27.99 26.55 -1.46
CA LEU A 246 27.77 27.54 -0.40
C LEU A 246 28.61 27.16 0.83
N VAL A 247 29.44 28.08 1.31
CA VAL A 247 30.18 27.94 2.55
C VAL A 247 29.73 29.02 3.53
N ILE A 248 29.36 28.62 4.74
CA ILE A 248 28.97 29.51 5.83
C ILE A 248 29.99 29.32 6.94
N ARG A 249 30.77 30.37 7.23
CA ARG A 249 31.94 30.31 8.13
C ARG A 249 32.31 31.65 8.72
N ASP A 250 33.37 31.72 9.53
CA ASP A 250 33.93 32.96 10.06
C ASP A 250 32.84 33.81 10.77
N GLY A 251 31.98 33.16 11.56
CA GLY A 251 30.82 33.80 12.22
C GLY A 251 29.67 34.26 11.30
N GLY A 252 29.67 33.87 10.02
CA GLY A 252 28.62 34.22 9.07
C GLY A 252 27.29 33.51 9.37
N LYS A 253 26.17 34.19 9.13
CA LYS A 253 24.83 33.68 9.46
C LYS A 253 23.91 33.81 8.26
N LEU A 254 23.27 32.72 7.86
CA LEU A 254 22.25 32.68 6.82
C LEU A 254 20.90 32.24 7.40
N VAL A 255 19.88 33.08 7.21
CA VAL A 255 18.51 32.81 7.65
C VAL A 255 17.57 32.84 6.45
N PHE A 256 16.69 31.85 6.29
CA PHE A 256 15.65 31.88 5.26
C PHE A 256 14.52 32.85 5.65
N ALA A 257 13.99 33.62 4.69
CA ALA A 257 12.81 34.46 4.91
C ALA A 257 11.51 33.67 4.81
N ASP A 258 10.77 33.58 5.92
CA ASP A 258 9.41 33.08 6.03
C ASP A 258 8.43 34.15 5.56
N ARG A 259 7.71 33.86 4.48
CA ARG A 259 6.62 34.68 3.95
C ARG A 259 5.50 33.73 3.55
N PRO A 260 4.55 33.41 4.46
CA PRO A 260 3.55 32.34 4.24
C PRO A 260 2.70 32.47 2.97
N HIS A 261 2.61 33.69 2.40
CA HIS A 261 1.91 34.00 1.14
C HIS A 261 2.87 34.33 -0.03
N GLY A 262 4.18 34.18 0.17
CA GLY A 262 5.21 34.40 -0.83
C GLY A 262 5.58 33.14 -1.63
N PRO A 263 6.43 33.29 -2.67
CA PRO A 263 6.92 32.15 -3.44
C PRO A 263 7.85 31.27 -2.59
N PRO A 264 7.90 29.94 -2.82
CA PRO A 264 8.82 29.04 -2.16
C PRO A 264 10.28 29.42 -2.44
N ILE A 265 11.13 29.32 -1.42
CA ILE A 265 12.56 29.61 -1.55
C ILE A 265 13.33 28.30 -1.79
N THR A 266 13.93 28.18 -2.97
CA THR A 266 14.80 27.05 -3.33
C THR A 266 16.26 27.48 -3.31
N LEU A 267 17.07 26.85 -2.47
CA LEU A 267 18.53 26.97 -2.45
C LEU A 267 19.15 25.74 -3.12
N ARG A 268 19.78 25.92 -4.28
CA ARG A 268 20.36 24.84 -5.09
C ARG A 268 21.89 24.94 -5.10
N ALA A 269 22.59 23.89 -4.69
CA ALA A 269 24.06 23.88 -4.63
C ALA A 269 24.63 22.47 -4.85
N ARG A 270 25.92 22.33 -5.22
CA ARG A 270 26.59 21.01 -5.18
C ARG A 270 26.90 20.57 -3.75
N TYR A 271 27.16 21.51 -2.87
CA TYR A 271 27.20 21.28 -1.42
C TYR A 271 26.96 22.56 -0.63
N ILE A 272 26.55 22.39 0.62
CA ILE A 272 26.49 23.43 1.65
C ILE A 272 27.43 22.99 2.78
N LEU A 273 28.40 23.81 3.16
CA LEU A 273 29.31 23.53 4.28
C LEU A 273 29.20 24.63 5.34
N ILE A 274 29.03 24.23 6.60
CA ILE A 274 28.81 25.11 7.75
C ILE A 274 29.90 24.79 8.79
N HIS A 275 30.81 25.71 9.05
CA HIS A 275 31.96 25.49 9.97
C HIS A 275 32.45 26.81 10.56
N ASP A 276 33.43 26.79 11.48
CA ASP A 276 34.11 27.97 12.05
C ASP A 276 33.15 29.10 12.48
N GLY A 277 32.14 28.73 13.28
CA GLY A 277 31.12 29.64 13.81
C GLY A 277 30.03 30.03 12.80
N GLY A 278 30.02 29.45 11.60
CA GLY A 278 28.98 29.66 10.62
C GLY A 278 27.62 29.08 11.04
N GLU A 279 26.53 29.73 10.67
CA GLU A 279 25.17 29.33 11.04
C GLU A 279 24.18 29.29 9.86
N LEU A 280 23.39 28.22 9.75
CA LEU A 280 22.24 28.12 8.84
C LEU A 280 20.93 27.91 9.62
N HIS A 281 19.95 28.79 9.40
CA HIS A 281 18.64 28.76 10.05
C HIS A 281 17.49 28.73 9.05
N ILE A 282 16.55 27.80 9.24
CA ILE A 282 15.23 27.79 8.59
C ILE A 282 14.18 27.59 9.69
N GLY A 283 13.63 28.70 10.18
CA GLY A 283 12.83 28.73 11.41
C GLY A 283 13.69 28.57 12.68
N SER A 284 13.03 28.50 13.83
CA SER A 284 13.62 28.13 15.13
C SER A 284 12.66 27.24 15.91
N GLU A 285 13.13 26.63 17.01
CA GLU A 285 12.31 25.78 17.87
C GLU A 285 11.02 26.48 18.37
N ARG A 286 11.11 27.80 18.59
CA ARG A 286 10.01 28.66 19.09
C ARG A 286 9.23 29.37 17.99
N CYS A 287 9.84 29.56 16.81
CA CYS A 287 9.18 30.07 15.61
C CYS A 287 9.40 29.07 14.46
N PRO A 288 8.62 27.98 14.38
CA PRO A 288 8.71 27.06 13.26
C PRO A 288 8.41 27.76 11.94
N TYR A 289 9.22 27.50 10.93
CA TYR A 289 9.07 28.04 9.59
C TYR A 289 7.69 27.67 9.03
N GLY A 290 6.89 28.68 8.68
CA GLY A 290 5.55 28.57 8.14
C GLY A 290 5.51 28.39 6.62
N SER A 291 6.50 28.91 5.90
CA SER A 291 6.61 28.89 4.44
C SER A 291 7.15 27.59 3.87
N ARG A 292 7.31 27.54 2.53
CA ARG A 292 7.95 26.42 1.83
C ARG A 292 9.40 26.75 1.49
N ALA A 293 10.31 25.88 1.92
CA ALA A 293 11.75 25.95 1.63
C ALA A 293 12.22 24.65 0.98
N THR A 294 13.18 24.73 0.08
CA THR A 294 13.81 23.55 -0.53
C THR A 294 15.32 23.74 -0.63
N ILE A 295 16.08 22.80 -0.07
CA ILE A 295 17.52 22.64 -0.36
C ILE A 295 17.65 21.54 -1.40
N SER A 296 18.23 21.87 -2.55
CA SER A 296 18.38 20.96 -3.70
C SER A 296 19.87 20.72 -3.96
N LEU A 297 20.35 19.52 -3.66
CA LEU A 297 21.75 19.13 -3.80
C LEU A 297 21.97 18.47 -5.16
N TYR A 298 22.77 19.10 -6.03
CA TYR A 298 22.97 18.65 -7.42
C TYR A 298 24.40 18.21 -7.73
N GLY A 299 24.57 17.54 -8.88
CA GLY A 299 25.87 17.12 -9.40
C GLY A 299 26.00 15.60 -9.53
N ARG A 300 26.80 15.15 -10.48
CA ARG A 300 27.00 13.72 -10.76
C ARG A 300 28.10 13.12 -9.89
N ALA A 301 28.03 11.81 -9.66
CA ALA A 301 29.08 11.07 -8.94
C ALA A 301 30.45 11.16 -9.63
N THR A 302 30.46 11.30 -10.95
CA THR A 302 31.66 11.46 -11.79
C THR A 302 32.20 12.90 -11.85
N GLU A 303 31.57 13.86 -11.18
CA GLU A 303 31.87 15.29 -11.35
C GLU A 303 32.36 15.98 -10.06
N GLY A 304 33.54 16.60 -10.17
CA GLY A 304 34.11 17.44 -9.12
C GLY A 304 34.75 16.64 -7.99
N ALA A 305 35.76 17.23 -7.35
CA ALA A 305 36.45 16.59 -6.23
C ALA A 305 35.52 16.44 -5.02
N ALA A 306 35.74 15.38 -4.24
CA ALA A 306 35.18 15.24 -2.90
C ALA A 306 35.80 16.30 -1.98
N VAL A 307 34.96 16.94 -1.16
CA VAL A 307 35.43 17.78 -0.05
C VAL A 307 35.92 16.87 1.07
N GLU A 308 37.09 17.13 1.64
CA GLU A 308 37.68 16.30 2.69
C GLU A 308 36.73 16.12 3.89
N GLY A 309 36.63 14.89 4.41
CA GLY A 309 35.67 14.50 5.46
C GLY A 309 34.19 14.42 5.00
N PHE A 310 33.76 15.33 4.12
CA PHE A 310 32.36 15.47 3.73
C PHE A 310 31.97 14.65 2.49
N GLY A 311 32.73 14.66 1.41
CA GLY A 311 32.40 13.97 0.16
C GLY A 311 31.78 14.89 -0.89
N GLN A 312 30.74 14.43 -1.59
CA GLN A 312 30.04 15.15 -2.66
C GLN A 312 28.52 15.16 -2.38
N LYS A 313 27.80 16.15 -2.95
CA LYS A 313 26.33 16.28 -2.86
C LYS A 313 25.82 16.27 -1.40
N PHE A 314 26.27 17.23 -0.59
CA PHE A 314 26.05 17.19 0.87
C PHE A 314 25.59 18.51 1.51
N VAL A 315 24.93 18.41 2.67
CA VAL A 315 24.91 19.46 3.71
C VAL A 315 25.83 19.02 4.84
N GLY A 316 26.83 19.83 5.15
CA GLY A 316 27.94 19.48 6.03
C GLY A 316 28.01 20.42 7.22
N VAL A 317 28.06 19.88 8.43
CA VAL A 317 28.32 20.64 9.66
C VAL A 317 29.67 20.20 10.21
N GLY A 318 30.63 21.11 10.20
CA GLY A 318 31.97 20.95 10.76
C GLY A 318 32.11 21.60 12.13
N ARG A 319 33.36 21.68 12.61
CA ARG A 319 33.72 22.33 13.87
C ARG A 319 33.11 23.73 13.95
N GLY A 320 32.48 24.06 15.08
CA GLY A 320 31.86 25.35 15.35
C GLY A 320 30.57 25.65 14.56
N GLY A 321 30.14 24.77 13.65
CA GLY A 321 28.97 25.02 12.80
C GLY A 321 27.62 24.89 13.53
N VAL A 322 26.63 25.67 13.09
CA VAL A 322 25.24 25.64 13.60
C VAL A 322 24.26 25.33 12.46
N LEU A 323 23.42 24.32 12.64
CA LEU A 323 22.33 23.97 11.73
C LEU A 323 21.00 23.87 12.48
N GLU A 324 20.09 24.82 12.25
CA GLU A 324 18.79 24.90 12.92
C GLU A 324 17.67 24.84 11.86
N LEU A 325 16.98 23.70 11.76
CA LEU A 325 15.93 23.46 10.77
C LEU A 325 14.63 23.08 11.48
N HIS A 326 13.68 24.00 11.55
CA HIS A 326 12.45 23.86 12.32
C HIS A 326 11.24 24.15 11.44
N GLY A 327 10.69 23.10 10.81
CA GLY A 327 9.47 23.17 10.01
C GLY A 327 8.22 23.01 10.88
N ARG A 328 7.05 23.05 10.23
CA ARG A 328 5.76 22.75 10.87
C ARG A 328 5.81 21.35 11.48
N ARG A 329 5.11 21.17 12.61
CA ARG A 329 5.03 19.89 13.34
C ARG A 329 3.63 19.24 13.21
N PRO A 330 3.23 18.75 12.02
CA PRO A 330 2.00 17.99 11.87
C PRO A 330 2.15 16.61 12.55
N ARG A 331 1.02 15.91 12.77
CA ARG A 331 1.04 14.49 13.17
C ARG A 331 1.77 13.70 12.08
N SER A 332 2.90 13.06 12.41
CA SER A 332 3.67 12.32 11.39
C SER A 332 3.00 11.04 10.91
N TRP A 333 2.28 10.33 11.77
CA TRP A 333 1.63 9.07 11.39
C TRP A 333 0.49 8.70 12.34
N THR A 334 -0.34 7.78 11.88
CA THR A 334 -1.47 7.15 12.57
C THR A 334 -1.67 5.74 12.00
N LEU A 335 -2.67 5.00 12.47
CA LEU A 335 -3.11 3.72 11.91
C LEU A 335 -4.40 3.90 11.08
N LEU A 336 -4.64 3.02 10.11
CA LEU A 336 -5.95 2.84 9.48
C LEU A 336 -6.98 2.34 10.51
N ASP A 337 -8.16 2.96 10.55
CA ASP A 337 -9.32 2.56 11.37
C ASP A 337 -10.35 1.71 10.60
N LYS A 338 -10.16 1.56 9.28
CA LYS A 338 -10.91 0.63 8.43
C LYS A 338 -10.02 0.03 7.36
N THR A 339 -10.29 -1.24 7.03
CA THR A 339 -9.58 -1.96 5.97
C THR A 339 -9.80 -1.28 4.61
N LEU A 340 -8.69 -0.93 3.95
CA LEU A 340 -8.67 -0.36 2.62
C LEU A 340 -8.44 -1.49 1.61
N HIS A 341 -9.43 -1.71 0.75
CA HIS A 341 -9.41 -2.77 -0.25
C HIS A 341 -8.84 -2.29 -1.59
N PRO A 342 -8.28 -3.19 -2.42
CA PRO A 342 -7.98 -2.91 -3.82
C PRO A 342 -9.17 -2.27 -4.54
N GLY A 343 -8.90 -1.27 -5.38
CA GLY A 343 -9.93 -0.48 -6.06
C GLY A 343 -10.76 0.45 -5.16
N GLY A 344 -10.51 0.49 -3.85
CA GLY A 344 -11.22 1.35 -2.90
C GLY A 344 -12.64 0.90 -2.54
N LEU A 345 -13.06 -0.28 -2.97
CA LEU A 345 -14.39 -0.84 -2.72
C LEU A 345 -14.26 -2.11 -1.87
N VAL A 346 -15.03 -2.21 -0.78
CA VAL A 346 -15.00 -3.41 0.08
C VAL A 346 -15.44 -4.63 -0.74
N HIS A 347 -14.64 -5.69 -0.75
CA HIS A 347 -15.02 -6.94 -1.38
C HIS A 347 -15.76 -7.84 -0.38
N GLY A 348 -17.03 -8.15 -0.67
CA GLY A 348 -17.84 -8.99 0.18
C GLY A 348 -19.22 -9.30 -0.40
N SER A 349 -19.98 -10.15 0.29
CA SER A 349 -21.36 -10.49 -0.07
C SER A 349 -22.31 -9.36 0.31
N TYR A 350 -22.35 -8.30 -0.49
CA TYR A 350 -23.35 -7.24 -0.35
C TYR A 350 -24.74 -7.81 -0.55
N SER A 351 -25.54 -7.83 0.53
CA SER A 351 -26.99 -7.95 0.45
C SER A 351 -27.60 -6.61 0.01
N SER A 352 -27.20 -6.09 -1.16
CA SER A 352 -27.93 -4.98 -1.75
C SER A 352 -29.28 -5.48 -2.27
N GLU A 353 -30.34 -4.71 -2.03
CA GLU A 353 -31.67 -4.98 -2.61
C GLU A 353 -31.67 -4.86 -4.14
N ARG A 354 -30.62 -4.25 -4.71
CA ARG A 354 -30.49 -3.88 -6.13
C ARG A 354 -29.12 -4.32 -6.66
N ARG A 355 -29.10 -5.25 -7.60
CA ARG A 355 -27.87 -5.76 -8.23
C ARG A 355 -27.52 -4.93 -9.47
N VAL A 356 -26.30 -4.41 -9.53
CA VAL A 356 -25.77 -3.77 -10.74
C VAL A 356 -25.38 -4.85 -11.75
N VAL A 357 -25.76 -4.66 -13.02
CA VAL A 357 -25.45 -5.58 -14.12
C VAL A 357 -24.74 -4.79 -15.22
N ALA A 358 -23.56 -5.28 -15.61
CA ALA A 358 -22.82 -4.82 -16.78
C ALA A 358 -22.81 -5.94 -17.83
N ALA A 359 -23.04 -5.60 -19.10
CA ALA A 359 -23.02 -6.54 -20.21
C ALA A 359 -22.34 -5.92 -21.43
N ALA A 360 -21.63 -6.73 -22.21
CA ALA A 360 -20.95 -6.29 -23.43
C ALA A 360 -20.90 -7.45 -24.45
N VAL A 361 -20.96 -7.14 -25.74
CA VAL A 361 -20.80 -8.14 -26.82
C VAL A 361 -19.31 -8.41 -27.05
N GLY A 362 -18.89 -9.69 -26.96
CA GLY A 362 -17.54 -10.15 -27.32
C GLY A 362 -17.44 -10.92 -28.64
N ASP A 363 -18.56 -11.36 -29.21
CA ASP A 363 -18.63 -11.85 -30.60
C ASP A 363 -19.96 -11.46 -31.23
N SER A 364 -21.03 -12.24 -31.02
CA SER A 364 -22.31 -11.95 -31.66
C SER A 364 -23.49 -12.31 -30.76
N ALA A 365 -24.06 -11.31 -30.07
CA ALA A 365 -25.30 -11.50 -29.30
C ALA A 365 -26.45 -12.03 -30.18
N ALA A 366 -26.45 -11.64 -31.46
CA ALA A 366 -27.38 -12.14 -32.48
C ALA A 366 -27.30 -13.66 -32.70
N ARG A 367 -26.16 -14.29 -32.42
CA ARG A 367 -25.93 -15.74 -32.54
C ARG A 367 -26.01 -16.45 -31.18
N SER A 368 -25.42 -15.85 -30.13
CA SER A 368 -25.19 -16.53 -28.85
C SER A 368 -26.32 -16.40 -27.83
N LEU A 369 -27.30 -15.50 -28.03
CA LEU A 369 -28.44 -15.34 -27.13
C LEU A 369 -29.75 -15.75 -27.81
N THR A 370 -30.54 -16.62 -27.17
CA THR A 370 -31.89 -16.97 -27.63
C THR A 370 -32.83 -15.76 -27.60
N LEU A 371 -33.93 -15.81 -28.37
CA LEU A 371 -34.93 -14.75 -28.36
C LEU A 371 -35.50 -14.53 -26.94
N GLU A 372 -35.82 -15.61 -26.23
CA GLU A 372 -36.30 -15.58 -24.85
C GLU A 372 -35.33 -14.85 -23.91
N THR A 373 -34.02 -15.17 -23.95
CA THR A 373 -33.01 -14.49 -23.13
C THR A 373 -32.92 -13.00 -23.46
N ARG A 374 -33.05 -12.60 -24.73
CA ARG A 374 -33.04 -11.18 -25.11
C ARG A 374 -34.28 -10.44 -24.61
N LEU A 375 -35.46 -11.07 -24.68
CA LEU A 375 -36.71 -10.50 -24.14
C LEU A 375 -36.63 -10.39 -22.60
N LEU A 376 -36.09 -11.41 -21.92
CA LEU A 376 -35.85 -11.37 -20.48
C LEU A 376 -34.90 -10.22 -20.08
N LEU A 377 -33.79 -10.03 -20.81
CA LEU A 377 -32.87 -8.91 -20.56
C LEU A 377 -33.51 -7.55 -20.87
N ARG A 378 -34.30 -7.44 -21.95
CA ARG A 378 -35.10 -6.25 -22.29
C ARG A 378 -36.05 -5.88 -21.14
N ASP A 379 -36.72 -6.87 -20.55
CA ASP A 379 -37.77 -6.64 -19.56
C ASP A 379 -37.23 -6.48 -18.13
N ARG A 380 -36.14 -7.18 -17.79
CA ARG A 380 -35.51 -7.12 -16.44
C ARG A 380 -34.50 -5.99 -16.27
N LEU A 381 -33.93 -5.47 -17.35
CA LEU A 381 -32.94 -4.38 -17.35
C LEU A 381 -33.38 -3.19 -18.21
N GLY A 382 -34.54 -3.20 -18.85
CA GLY A 382 -35.04 -2.07 -19.63
C GLY A 382 -34.28 -1.75 -20.93
N SER A 383 -33.43 -2.66 -21.42
CA SER A 383 -32.68 -2.45 -22.67
C SER A 383 -33.60 -2.18 -23.87
N ARG A 384 -33.21 -1.25 -24.73
CA ARG A 384 -33.88 -0.87 -25.98
C ARG A 384 -33.29 -1.63 -27.16
N PHE A 385 -31.98 -1.90 -27.13
CA PHE A 385 -31.26 -2.50 -28.27
C PHE A 385 -31.19 -4.03 -28.26
N ILE A 386 -31.11 -4.71 -27.10
CA ILE A 386 -30.80 -6.15 -26.99
C ILE A 386 -31.67 -7.04 -27.90
N ALA A 387 -32.97 -6.75 -28.01
CA ALA A 387 -33.92 -7.55 -28.78
C ALA A 387 -33.68 -7.49 -30.31
N ARG A 388 -33.00 -6.46 -30.81
CA ARG A 388 -32.78 -6.21 -32.25
C ARG A 388 -31.30 -6.13 -32.65
N LEU A 389 -30.38 -6.62 -31.81
CA LEU A 389 -28.95 -6.66 -32.15
C LEU A 389 -28.70 -7.58 -33.36
N GLY A 390 -27.98 -7.06 -34.35
CA GLY A 390 -27.52 -7.77 -35.53
C GLY A 390 -26.20 -8.50 -35.33
N TYR A 391 -25.76 -9.22 -36.37
CA TYR A 391 -24.52 -9.98 -36.34
C TYR A 391 -23.32 -9.09 -36.04
N ARG A 392 -22.55 -9.44 -34.99
CA ARG A 392 -21.35 -8.73 -34.53
C ARG A 392 -21.49 -7.24 -34.19
N GLN A 393 -22.71 -6.70 -34.09
CA GLN A 393 -22.91 -5.33 -33.64
C GLN A 393 -22.35 -5.13 -32.23
N PRO A 394 -21.39 -4.21 -32.03
CA PRO A 394 -20.95 -3.83 -30.69
C PRO A 394 -22.14 -3.28 -29.90
N TRP A 395 -22.29 -3.76 -28.67
CA TRP A 395 -23.28 -3.26 -27.73
C TRP A 395 -22.74 -3.42 -26.31
N ALA A 396 -23.01 -2.41 -25.49
CA ALA A 396 -22.68 -2.39 -24.08
C ALA A 396 -23.87 -1.87 -23.28
N LEU A 397 -24.04 -2.38 -22.07
CA LEU A 397 -25.10 -2.00 -21.13
C LEU A 397 -24.57 -1.96 -19.70
N VAL A 398 -25.03 -0.97 -18.93
CA VAL A 398 -24.89 -0.91 -17.47
C VAL A 398 -26.26 -0.52 -16.89
N GLY A 399 -26.83 -1.38 -16.04
CA GLY A 399 -28.16 -1.21 -15.49
C GLY A 399 -28.33 -1.82 -14.10
N ILE A 400 -29.55 -1.72 -13.55
CA ILE A 400 -29.91 -2.30 -12.25
C ILE A 400 -30.97 -3.37 -12.46
N LEU A 401 -30.73 -4.58 -11.97
CA LEU A 401 -31.69 -5.67 -12.03
C LEU A 401 -32.92 -5.35 -11.19
N GLY A 402 -34.08 -5.23 -11.84
CA GLY A 402 -35.33 -4.81 -11.19
C GLY A 402 -35.42 -3.31 -10.88
N GLY A 403 -34.52 -2.48 -11.42
CA GLY A 403 -34.67 -1.02 -11.43
C GLY A 403 -35.55 -0.52 -12.57
N ASP A 404 -35.94 0.76 -12.51
CA ASP A 404 -36.76 1.40 -13.55
C ASP A 404 -36.07 1.41 -14.92
N ARG A 405 -36.82 1.62 -16.01
CA ARG A 405 -36.26 1.70 -17.38
C ARG A 405 -35.29 2.88 -17.58
N LEU A 406 -35.33 3.88 -16.71
CA LEU A 406 -34.37 5.00 -16.64
C LEU A 406 -33.08 4.62 -15.89
N SER A 407 -33.03 3.47 -15.21
CA SER A 407 -31.88 3.02 -14.45
C SER A 407 -30.77 2.40 -15.30
N THR A 408 -30.97 2.27 -16.61
CA THR A 408 -30.08 1.59 -17.55
C THR A 408 -29.53 2.52 -18.60
N VAL A 409 -28.21 2.45 -18.80
CA VAL A 409 -27.47 3.10 -19.88
C VAL A 409 -26.99 2.02 -20.83
N GLU A 410 -27.12 2.25 -22.14
CA GLU A 410 -26.60 1.37 -23.18
C GLU A 410 -26.16 2.16 -24.41
N ASP A 411 -25.19 1.61 -25.14
CA ASP A 411 -24.70 2.15 -26.41
C ASP A 411 -24.56 0.99 -27.42
N LYS A 412 -24.62 1.30 -28.71
CA LYS A 412 -24.41 0.34 -29.79
C LYS A 412 -23.68 0.96 -30.98
N ARG A 413 -23.00 0.12 -31.77
CA ARG A 413 -22.37 0.55 -33.03
C ARG A 413 -22.80 -0.34 -34.19
N GLU A 414 -22.71 0.20 -35.39
CA GLU A 414 -22.83 -0.56 -36.64
C GLU A 414 -21.60 -1.45 -36.82
N TYR A 415 -21.79 -2.63 -37.42
CA TYR A 415 -20.69 -3.53 -37.80
C TYR A 415 -20.53 -3.54 -39.31
N HIS A 416 -19.38 -3.08 -39.79
CA HIS A 416 -19.06 -2.99 -41.22
C HIS A 416 -18.05 -4.07 -41.65
N ARG A 417 -17.98 -4.36 -42.96
CA ARG A 417 -17.12 -5.43 -43.51
C ARG A 417 -15.61 -5.18 -43.34
N ASN A 418 -15.20 -3.95 -43.01
CA ASN A 418 -13.81 -3.59 -42.68
C ASN A 418 -13.31 -4.18 -41.34
N GLY A 419 -14.18 -4.85 -40.56
CA GLY A 419 -13.85 -5.45 -39.28
C GLY A 419 -13.46 -4.45 -38.18
N THR A 420 -13.60 -3.15 -38.42
CA THR A 420 -13.23 -2.09 -37.47
C THR A 420 -14.44 -1.23 -37.21
N THR A 421 -14.78 -1.08 -35.93
CA THR A 421 -15.97 -0.36 -35.47
C THR A 421 -15.59 0.65 -34.41
N GLY A 422 -16.43 1.66 -34.19
CA GLY A 422 -16.32 2.48 -32.98
C GLY A 422 -16.54 1.64 -31.72
N LEU A 423 -16.15 2.18 -30.57
CA LEU A 423 -16.45 1.57 -29.29
C LEU A 423 -17.90 1.91 -28.88
N ALA A 424 -18.72 0.90 -28.62
CA ALA A 424 -19.96 1.04 -27.86
C ALA A 424 -19.59 1.14 -26.37
N VAL A 425 -19.97 2.22 -25.68
CA VAL A 425 -19.63 2.44 -24.27
C VAL A 425 -20.86 2.79 -23.44
N ALA A 426 -21.18 1.94 -22.46
CA ALA A 426 -22.18 2.21 -21.44
C ALA A 426 -21.49 2.54 -20.12
N ARG A 427 -21.78 3.72 -19.55
CA ARG A 427 -21.15 4.22 -18.32
C ARG A 427 -22.20 4.75 -17.36
N LYS A 428 -22.11 4.38 -16.07
CA LYS A 428 -23.02 4.89 -15.04
C LYS A 428 -22.33 4.99 -13.67
N GLU A 429 -22.61 6.08 -12.94
CA GLU A 429 -22.20 6.27 -11.54
C GLU A 429 -23.23 5.66 -10.58
N PHE A 430 -22.72 5.11 -9.48
CA PHE A 430 -23.42 4.48 -8.36
C PHE A 430 -22.84 4.99 -7.04
N LEU A 431 -23.58 4.78 -5.95
CA LEU A 431 -23.20 5.14 -4.60
C LEU A 431 -23.25 3.89 -3.72
N THR A 432 -22.22 3.62 -2.94
CA THR A 432 -22.24 2.58 -1.91
C THR A 432 -22.98 3.07 -0.66
N TYR A 433 -23.27 2.16 0.29
CA TYR A 433 -23.95 2.53 1.54
C TYR A 433 -23.12 3.47 2.43
N ASP A 434 -21.79 3.35 2.39
CA ASP A 434 -20.82 4.24 3.05
C ASP A 434 -20.62 5.58 2.33
N GLY A 435 -21.28 5.82 1.19
CA GLY A 435 -21.22 7.08 0.45
C GLY A 435 -20.11 7.17 -0.61
N THR A 436 -19.32 6.10 -0.81
CA THR A 436 -18.31 6.05 -1.86
C THR A 436 -18.98 6.01 -3.24
N ARG A 437 -18.60 6.94 -4.12
CA ARG A 437 -19.09 7.01 -5.50
C ARG A 437 -18.21 6.18 -6.42
N PHE A 438 -18.81 5.30 -7.21
CA PHE A 438 -18.10 4.50 -8.19
C PHE A 438 -18.81 4.48 -9.54
N THR A 439 -18.02 4.46 -10.61
CA THR A 439 -18.50 4.27 -11.97
C THR A 439 -18.37 2.80 -12.36
N VAL A 440 -19.42 2.22 -12.93
CA VAL A 440 -19.32 1.00 -13.74
C VAL A 440 -19.36 1.39 -15.21
N THR A 441 -18.40 0.90 -15.97
CA THR A 441 -18.30 1.05 -17.42
C THR A 441 -18.29 -0.32 -18.07
N ALA A 442 -19.11 -0.51 -19.11
CA ALA A 442 -19.03 -1.65 -20.02
C ALA A 442 -18.70 -1.13 -21.42
N PHE A 443 -17.88 -1.86 -22.18
CA PHE A 443 -17.53 -1.50 -23.54
C PHE A 443 -17.45 -2.70 -24.48
N SER A 444 -17.71 -2.47 -25.76
CA SER A 444 -17.68 -3.46 -26.83
C SER A 444 -17.28 -2.79 -28.14
N GLY A 445 -16.49 -3.45 -28.98
CA GLY A 445 -16.01 -2.91 -30.26
C GLY A 445 -15.16 -3.92 -31.01
N TRP A 446 -14.65 -3.51 -32.17
CA TRP A 446 -13.80 -4.32 -33.04
C TRP A 446 -12.68 -3.50 -33.63
N ILE A 447 -11.47 -4.04 -33.65
CA ILE A 447 -10.30 -3.46 -34.30
C ILE A 447 -9.73 -4.51 -35.25
N LYS A 448 -9.77 -4.26 -36.56
CA LYS A 448 -9.28 -5.17 -37.62
C LYS A 448 -9.78 -6.62 -37.49
N GLY A 449 -11.03 -6.81 -37.05
CA GLY A 449 -11.69 -8.10 -36.86
C GLY A 449 -11.47 -8.75 -35.49
N VAL A 450 -10.66 -8.16 -34.61
CA VAL A 450 -10.40 -8.61 -33.23
C VAL A 450 -11.38 -7.93 -32.27
N PRO A 451 -12.04 -8.65 -31.35
CA PRO A 451 -13.00 -8.05 -30.42
C PRO A 451 -12.25 -7.26 -29.34
N HIS A 452 -12.80 -6.09 -29.00
CA HIS A 452 -12.31 -5.25 -27.92
C HIS A 452 -13.47 -4.91 -26.97
N ASN A 453 -13.70 -5.79 -26.01
CA ASN A 453 -14.79 -5.70 -25.04
C ASN A 453 -14.29 -5.90 -23.61
N GLY A 454 -15.03 -5.36 -22.65
CA GLY A 454 -14.66 -5.46 -21.24
C GLY A 454 -15.54 -4.64 -20.33
N PHE A 455 -15.18 -4.64 -19.05
CA PHE A 455 -15.83 -3.87 -18.01
C PHE A 455 -14.78 -3.25 -17.08
N LYS A 456 -15.12 -2.12 -16.47
CA LYS A 456 -14.26 -1.40 -15.53
C LYS A 456 -15.10 -0.82 -14.40
N VAL A 457 -14.62 -0.96 -13.17
CA VAL A 457 -15.25 -0.40 -11.96
C VAL A 457 -14.22 0.49 -11.27
N GLU A 458 -14.56 1.75 -11.06
CA GLU A 458 -13.61 2.77 -10.54
C GLU A 458 -14.29 3.72 -9.57
N VAL A 459 -13.63 4.07 -8.46
CA VAL A 459 -14.10 5.14 -7.57
C VAL A 459 -13.96 6.49 -8.28
N SER A 460 -15.04 7.26 -8.40
CA SER A 460 -15.10 8.43 -9.29
C SER A 460 -14.69 9.76 -8.64
N LYS A 461 -14.57 9.83 -7.30
CA LYS A 461 -14.28 11.08 -6.56
C LYS A 461 -13.26 10.92 -5.42
N GLY A 462 -12.34 9.96 -5.55
CA GLY A 462 -11.39 9.62 -4.49
C GLY A 462 -12.01 8.83 -3.34
N ILE A 463 -11.16 8.30 -2.46
CA ILE A 463 -11.56 7.38 -1.38
C ILE A 463 -11.35 8.08 -0.04
N ILE A 464 -12.32 8.00 0.87
CA ILE A 464 -12.19 8.55 2.23
C ILE A 464 -11.57 7.48 3.13
N LEU A 465 -10.34 7.73 3.57
CA LEU A 465 -9.67 6.93 4.58
C LEU A 465 -10.22 7.28 5.97
N HIS A 466 -10.38 6.26 6.80
CA HIS A 466 -10.65 6.38 8.22
C HIS A 466 -9.36 6.11 8.99
N LEU A 467 -9.00 6.98 9.91
CA LEU A 467 -7.77 6.91 10.69
C LEU A 467 -8.08 6.93 12.19
N VAL A 468 -7.20 6.34 12.99
CA VAL A 468 -7.37 6.22 14.44
C VAL A 468 -7.25 7.58 15.14
N ASP A 469 -6.29 8.41 14.72
CA ASP A 469 -6.03 9.72 15.32
C ASP A 469 -6.64 10.91 14.53
N GLU A 470 -6.75 12.07 15.18
CA GLU A 470 -6.99 13.36 14.52
C GLU A 470 -5.79 13.76 13.63
N VAL A 471 -6.09 14.14 12.39
CA VAL A 471 -5.16 14.49 11.31
C VAL A 471 -5.51 15.84 10.64
N THR A 472 -6.18 16.74 11.35
CA THR A 472 -6.53 18.11 10.87
C THR A 472 -5.31 18.92 10.39
N SER A 473 -4.10 18.54 10.80
CA SER A 473 -2.84 19.10 10.31
C SER A 473 -2.44 18.67 8.88
N TRP A 474 -3.09 17.67 8.29
CA TRP A 474 -2.80 17.17 6.93
C TRP A 474 -3.65 17.94 5.92
N LEU A 475 -3.00 18.54 4.93
CA LEU A 475 -3.62 19.50 4.01
C LEU A 475 -3.81 18.90 2.61
N PRO A 476 -4.77 19.43 1.81
CA PRO A 476 -4.90 19.03 0.41
C PRO A 476 -3.61 19.31 -0.37
N GLY A 477 -3.17 18.33 -1.15
CA GLY A 477 -1.89 18.32 -1.86
C GLY A 477 -0.71 17.74 -1.07
N ASP A 478 -0.86 17.48 0.23
CA ASP A 478 0.12 16.68 0.99
C ASP A 478 0.12 15.23 0.50
N ARG A 479 1.26 14.57 0.66
CA ARG A 479 1.45 13.16 0.32
C ARG A 479 1.52 12.30 1.56
N ILE A 480 0.79 11.19 1.53
CA ILE A 480 0.84 10.13 2.53
C ILE A 480 1.40 8.84 1.93
N VAL A 481 1.90 7.96 2.80
CA VAL A 481 2.18 6.56 2.50
C VAL A 481 1.32 5.66 3.37
N ILE A 482 0.79 4.58 2.81
CA ILE A 482 0.15 3.49 3.55
C ILE A 482 1.10 2.29 3.50
N ALA A 483 1.52 1.82 4.67
CA ALA A 483 2.46 0.72 4.79
C ALA A 483 1.84 -0.61 4.34
N SER A 484 2.69 -1.49 3.78
CA SER A 484 2.31 -2.86 3.46
C SER A 484 1.92 -3.64 4.72
N THR A 485 0.73 -4.25 4.69
CA THR A 485 0.26 -5.22 5.69
C THR A 485 0.48 -6.68 5.29
N ASP A 486 1.19 -6.95 4.18
CA ASP A 486 1.62 -8.31 3.79
C ASP A 486 3.15 -8.49 3.92
N TYR A 487 3.70 -9.60 3.41
CA TYR A 487 5.13 -9.92 3.38
C TYR A 487 5.94 -8.94 2.52
N SER A 488 5.40 -8.55 1.37
CA SER A 488 6.12 -7.74 0.39
C SER A 488 6.16 -6.28 0.80
N MET A 489 7.36 -5.73 1.00
CA MET A 489 7.55 -4.30 1.25
C MET A 489 7.13 -3.43 0.06
N HIS A 490 7.06 -4.00 -1.15
CA HIS A 490 6.66 -3.32 -2.39
C HIS A 490 5.15 -3.06 -2.49
N GLN A 491 4.36 -3.53 -1.52
CA GLN A 491 2.92 -3.23 -1.41
C GLN A 491 2.64 -2.00 -0.53
N ALA A 492 3.64 -1.15 -0.27
CA ALA A 492 3.40 0.18 0.31
C ALA A 492 2.98 1.15 -0.81
N GLU A 493 1.90 1.89 -0.62
CA GLU A 493 1.32 2.77 -1.63
C GLU A 493 1.38 4.25 -1.18
N GLU A 494 1.70 5.16 -2.10
CA GLU A 494 1.70 6.61 -1.86
C GLU A 494 0.51 7.28 -2.55
N PHE A 495 -0.16 8.19 -1.85
CA PHE A 495 -1.32 8.93 -2.35
C PHE A 495 -1.21 10.42 -1.99
N ASN A 496 -1.77 11.30 -2.82
CA ASN A 496 -1.93 12.71 -2.49
C ASN A 496 -3.32 12.95 -1.88
N LEU A 497 -3.40 13.89 -0.95
CA LEU A 497 -4.65 14.24 -0.29
C LEU A 497 -5.49 15.20 -1.13
N LEU A 498 -6.75 14.86 -1.34
CA LEU A 498 -7.74 15.68 -2.01
C LEU A 498 -8.50 16.57 -1.01
N PRO A 499 -9.04 17.72 -1.43
CA PRO A 499 -9.98 18.50 -0.64
C PRO A 499 -11.16 17.63 -0.15
N CYS A 500 -11.40 17.66 1.15
CA CYS A 500 -12.49 16.91 1.78
C CYS A 500 -13.29 17.77 2.78
N PRO A 501 -14.11 18.73 2.32
CA PRO A 501 -15.01 19.49 3.20
C PRO A 501 -15.99 18.62 3.99
N GLU A 502 -16.25 17.39 3.53
CA GLU A 502 -17.12 16.41 4.19
C GLU A 502 -16.40 15.50 5.21
N CYS A 503 -15.06 15.56 5.30
CA CYS A 503 -14.29 14.69 6.19
C CYS A 503 -14.40 15.13 7.65
N LYS A 504 -14.51 14.14 8.56
CA LYS A 504 -14.27 14.33 9.99
C LYS A 504 -12.78 14.56 10.27
N ARG A 505 -12.46 15.02 11.47
CA ARG A 505 -11.09 15.31 11.93
C ARG A 505 -10.10 14.13 11.83
N ASN A 506 -10.60 12.90 11.82
CA ASN A 506 -9.82 11.66 11.67
C ASN A 506 -9.99 11.00 10.28
N GLN A 507 -10.41 11.76 9.29
CA GLN A 507 -10.61 11.30 7.91
C GLN A 507 -9.85 12.18 6.92
N VAL A 508 -9.33 11.56 5.87
CA VAL A 508 -8.75 12.25 4.71
C VAL A 508 -9.23 11.58 3.43
N LYS A 509 -9.24 12.32 2.32
CA LYS A 509 -9.60 11.78 1.01
C LYS A 509 -8.33 11.64 0.17
N ILE A 510 -8.12 10.47 -0.43
CA ILE A 510 -6.98 10.20 -1.32
C ILE A 510 -7.37 10.31 -2.79
N ASP A 511 -6.41 10.72 -3.62
CA ASP A 511 -6.44 10.48 -5.06
C ASP A 511 -6.10 9.02 -5.39
N GLY A 512 -6.45 8.58 -6.60
CA GLY A 512 -6.15 7.22 -7.08
C GLY A 512 -7.05 6.12 -6.54
N SER A 513 -6.58 4.88 -6.69
CA SER A 513 -7.27 3.66 -6.28
C SER A 513 -6.22 2.63 -5.85
N PRO A 514 -6.26 2.12 -4.59
CA PRO A 514 -5.28 1.17 -4.09
C PRO A 514 -5.18 -0.07 -4.96
N LEU A 515 -3.98 -0.60 -5.10
CA LEU A 515 -3.70 -1.87 -5.75
C LEU A 515 -3.72 -3.02 -4.74
N TYR A 516 -3.42 -2.74 -3.46
CA TYR A 516 -3.24 -3.75 -2.42
C TYR A 516 -4.25 -3.63 -1.28
N LEU A 517 -4.34 -4.69 -0.49
CA LEU A 517 -5.14 -4.73 0.73
C LEU A 517 -4.33 -4.17 1.89
N HIS A 518 -4.76 -3.06 2.46
CA HIS A 518 -4.21 -2.52 3.70
C HIS A 518 -5.20 -2.75 4.84
N ILE A 519 -4.84 -3.62 5.77
CA ILE A 519 -5.70 -3.99 6.91
C ILE A 519 -5.92 -2.76 7.82
N GLY A 520 -7.14 -2.57 8.30
CA GLY A 520 -7.49 -1.50 9.24
C GLY A 520 -8.21 -2.03 10.50
N GLU A 521 -7.95 -3.29 10.85
CA GLU A 521 -8.59 -3.99 11.96
C GLU A 521 -7.57 -4.72 12.86
N VAL A 522 -7.95 -5.01 14.10
CA VAL A 522 -7.18 -5.83 15.05
C VAL A 522 -7.64 -7.28 14.92
N ILE A 523 -6.75 -8.18 14.51
CA ILE A 523 -7.08 -9.59 14.21
C ILE A 523 -6.51 -10.50 15.31
N ASP A 524 -7.36 -11.32 15.93
CA ASP A 524 -7.01 -12.22 17.06
C ASP A 524 -6.32 -11.52 18.24
N GLY A 525 -6.56 -10.21 18.43
CA GLY A 525 -5.89 -9.41 19.44
C GLY A 525 -4.45 -9.00 19.11
N VAL A 526 -4.02 -9.20 17.86
CA VAL A 526 -2.81 -8.62 17.27
C VAL A 526 -3.23 -7.38 16.49
N ASP A 527 -2.60 -6.24 16.76
CA ASP A 527 -2.83 -5.03 15.96
C ASP A 527 -2.21 -5.23 14.58
N MET A 528 -3.07 -5.24 13.57
CA MET A 528 -2.77 -5.55 12.18
C MET A 528 -2.97 -4.34 11.27
N ARG A 529 -3.31 -3.18 11.85
CA ARG A 529 -3.63 -1.96 11.14
C ARG A 529 -2.40 -1.41 10.41
N ALA A 530 -2.57 -1.01 9.16
CA ALA A 530 -1.52 -0.39 8.38
C ALA A 530 -1.12 0.95 9.00
N GLU A 531 0.19 1.21 9.10
CA GLU A 531 0.68 2.54 9.41
C GLU A 531 0.42 3.48 8.21
N VAL A 532 -0.16 4.65 8.50
CA VAL A 532 -0.36 5.74 7.53
C VAL A 532 0.53 6.91 7.95
N GLY A 533 1.53 7.24 7.13
CA GLY A 533 2.52 8.28 7.41
C GLY A 533 2.39 9.48 6.48
N LEU A 534 2.50 10.69 7.03
CA LEU A 534 2.61 11.93 6.27
C LEU A 534 4.06 12.12 5.80
N LEU A 535 4.27 12.08 4.48
CA LEU A 535 5.59 12.31 3.88
C LEU A 535 5.88 13.81 3.74
N THR A 536 4.90 14.59 3.28
CA THR A 536 5.12 16.00 2.95
C THR A 536 5.51 16.83 4.17
N ARG A 537 6.57 17.65 4.01
CA ARG A 537 6.90 18.75 4.93
C ARG A 537 7.11 20.06 4.18
N ASN A 538 7.12 21.16 4.92
CA ASN A 538 7.33 22.48 4.35
C ASN A 538 8.82 22.87 4.21
N ILE A 539 9.73 22.17 4.90
CA ILE A 539 11.17 22.20 4.64
C ILE A 539 11.55 20.86 3.97
N LEU A 540 12.02 20.93 2.72
CA LEU A 540 12.49 19.78 1.95
C LEU A 540 13.99 19.87 1.71
N ILE A 541 14.74 18.80 2.00
CA ILE A 541 16.12 18.62 1.53
C ILE A 541 16.12 17.42 0.59
N LYS A 542 16.66 17.59 -0.61
CA LYS A 542 16.72 16.52 -1.61
C LYS A 542 18.02 16.43 -2.39
N GLY A 543 18.40 15.21 -2.76
CA GLY A 543 19.28 14.96 -3.89
C GLY A 543 18.54 15.14 -5.21
N GLU A 544 19.15 15.84 -6.16
CA GLU A 544 18.79 15.73 -7.57
C GLU A 544 19.41 14.45 -8.13
N MET A 545 18.58 13.65 -8.79
CA MET A 545 18.93 12.32 -9.28
C MET A 545 19.09 12.36 -10.80
N GLU A 546 19.98 11.53 -11.32
CA GLU A 546 20.08 11.27 -12.76
C GLU A 546 19.02 10.26 -13.21
N ASP A 547 18.73 10.22 -14.52
CA ASP A 547 17.73 9.31 -15.10
C ASP A 547 18.15 7.83 -15.06
N SER A 548 19.41 7.52 -14.74
CA SER A 548 19.95 6.17 -14.69
C SER A 548 21.02 5.99 -13.60
N CYS A 549 21.22 4.72 -13.21
CA CYS A 549 22.27 4.31 -12.29
C CYS A 549 23.67 4.63 -12.85
N TYR A 550 24.55 5.18 -12.02
CA TYR A 550 25.85 5.70 -12.44
C TYR A 550 26.97 4.65 -12.41
N GLY A 551 27.77 4.60 -13.48
CA GLY A 551 28.97 3.77 -13.56
C GLY A 551 28.70 2.27 -13.48
N GLN A 552 29.63 1.51 -12.89
CA GLN A 552 29.55 0.05 -12.72
C GLN A 552 28.84 -0.36 -11.39
N ASN A 553 28.13 0.56 -10.73
CA ASN A 553 27.70 0.41 -9.35
C ASN A 553 26.35 -0.28 -9.20
N GLN A 554 26.32 -1.60 -9.00
CA GLN A 554 25.12 -2.36 -8.58
C GLN A 554 23.85 -2.13 -9.43
N CYS A 555 23.97 -1.62 -10.66
CA CYS A 555 22.83 -1.39 -11.56
C CYS A 555 22.12 -2.70 -11.98
N GLN A 556 22.70 -3.86 -11.64
CA GLN A 556 22.07 -5.19 -11.65
C GLN A 556 20.92 -5.35 -10.62
N PHE A 557 20.89 -4.53 -9.57
CA PHE A 557 19.87 -4.53 -8.52
C PHE A 557 19.01 -3.26 -8.49
N PHE A 558 19.53 -2.13 -8.99
CA PHE A 558 18.84 -0.83 -8.95
C PHE A 558 18.71 -0.23 -10.35
N SER A 559 17.47 -0.07 -10.81
CA SER A 559 17.13 0.59 -12.08
C SER A 559 17.01 2.12 -11.97
N PHE A 560 17.58 2.71 -10.93
CA PHE A 560 17.49 4.14 -10.61
C PHE A 560 18.82 4.62 -10.02
N ASP A 561 19.08 5.93 -10.08
CA ASP A 561 20.29 6.54 -9.53
C ASP A 561 20.39 6.34 -8.01
N THR A 562 21.54 5.84 -7.54
CA THR A 562 21.84 5.59 -6.12
C THR A 562 22.72 6.70 -5.51
N PHE A 563 22.95 7.81 -6.24
CA PHE A 563 23.75 8.96 -5.80
C PHE A 563 22.91 10.12 -5.24
N GLY A 564 22.16 9.86 -4.16
CA GLY A 564 21.38 10.88 -3.46
C GLY A 564 22.22 11.95 -2.77
N GLY A 565 21.55 12.96 -2.21
CA GLY A 565 22.21 13.92 -1.32
C GLY A 565 22.49 13.33 0.06
N HIS A 566 23.39 13.88 0.87
CA HIS A 566 23.55 13.39 2.25
C HIS A 566 23.78 14.51 3.26
N ILE A 567 23.50 14.26 4.54
CA ILE A 567 23.77 15.22 5.62
C ILE A 567 24.82 14.62 6.54
N LYS A 568 25.95 15.32 6.75
CA LYS A 568 27.05 14.84 7.58
C LYS A 568 27.46 15.87 8.61
N ILE A 569 27.52 15.44 9.87
CA ILE A 569 27.87 16.25 11.03
C ILE A 569 29.12 15.65 11.65
N LEU A 570 30.22 16.41 11.69
CA LEU A 570 31.50 16.03 12.29
C LEU A 570 31.58 16.49 13.75
N ARG A 571 32.60 16.02 14.48
CA ARG A 571 32.91 16.44 15.87
C ARG A 571 33.00 17.95 16.05
N ASN A 572 32.78 18.39 17.29
CA ASN A 572 32.96 19.77 17.75
C ASN A 572 32.11 20.81 16.99
N PHE A 573 30.98 20.40 16.41
CA PHE A 573 29.95 21.34 15.95
C PHE A 573 29.38 22.12 17.14
N SER A 574 28.68 23.23 16.90
CA SER A 574 28.10 24.05 17.98
C SER A 574 26.67 23.64 18.32
N SER A 575 25.83 23.40 17.30
CA SER A 575 24.42 23.03 17.49
C SER A 575 23.84 22.41 16.21
N VAL A 576 23.07 21.33 16.35
CA VAL A 576 22.30 20.73 15.24
C VAL A 576 20.91 20.33 15.74
N HIS A 577 19.87 20.89 15.12
CA HIS A 577 18.49 20.50 15.40
C HIS A 577 17.69 20.43 14.11
N MET A 578 16.93 19.34 13.95
CA MET A 578 16.02 19.16 12.81
C MET A 578 14.66 18.71 13.32
N SER A 579 13.63 19.54 13.14
CA SER A 579 12.23 19.19 13.42
C SER A 579 11.36 19.43 12.19
N GLY A 580 10.52 18.46 11.80
CA GLY A 580 9.54 18.66 10.72
C GLY A 580 10.15 18.82 9.32
N VAL A 581 11.24 18.11 9.03
CA VAL A 581 11.97 18.19 7.74
C VAL A 581 11.69 16.94 6.87
N GLU A 582 11.45 17.14 5.58
CA GLU A 582 11.35 16.09 4.55
C GLU A 582 12.75 15.86 3.95
N LEU A 583 13.22 14.62 3.99
CA LEU A 583 14.46 14.15 3.36
C LEU A 583 14.10 13.17 2.25
N LYS A 584 14.26 13.60 1.00
CA LYS A 584 13.90 12.82 -0.18
C LYS A 584 15.11 12.59 -1.07
N ASN A 585 15.27 11.39 -1.64
CA ASN A 585 16.39 11.08 -2.53
C ASN A 585 17.75 11.36 -1.84
N MET A 586 17.88 10.94 -0.60
CA MET A 586 19.08 11.12 0.22
C MET A 586 19.79 9.78 0.50
N GLY A 587 21.01 9.85 1.00
CA GLY A 587 21.97 8.74 1.09
C GLY A 587 22.56 8.35 -0.26
N GLN A 588 23.73 7.70 -0.23
CA GLN A 588 24.47 7.29 -1.43
C GLN A 588 24.94 5.84 -1.29
N GLN A 589 25.29 5.21 -2.42
CA GLN A 589 26.02 3.95 -2.46
C GLN A 589 27.52 4.10 -2.12
N ILE A 590 27.81 4.91 -1.11
CA ILE A 590 29.14 5.20 -0.57
C ILE A 590 29.04 5.09 0.94
N LEU A 591 29.96 4.35 1.56
CA LEU A 591 29.98 4.14 3.00
C LEU A 591 30.09 5.50 3.73
N GLY A 592 29.25 5.73 4.74
CA GLY A 592 29.23 7.00 5.46
C GLY A 592 28.47 8.14 4.76
N SER A 593 27.66 7.85 3.74
CA SER A 593 26.75 8.80 3.08
C SER A 593 25.29 8.40 3.34
N TYR A 594 24.76 8.77 4.51
CA TYR A 594 23.38 8.48 4.95
C TYR A 594 22.49 9.74 4.86
N PRO A 595 21.15 9.63 4.86
CA PRO A 595 20.24 10.79 4.90
C PRO A 595 20.55 11.78 6.02
N VAL A 596 20.92 11.29 7.21
CA VAL A 596 21.57 12.06 8.28
C VAL A 596 22.66 11.20 8.92
N HIS A 597 23.86 11.75 9.11
CA HIS A 597 25.03 11.04 9.62
C HIS A 597 25.81 11.88 10.63
N PHE A 598 25.75 11.49 11.91
CA PHE A 598 26.62 12.01 12.97
C PHE A 598 28.00 11.34 12.91
N HIS A 599 28.76 11.66 11.86
CA HIS A 599 30.01 10.98 11.53
C HIS A 599 31.10 11.26 12.57
N LEU A 600 31.38 10.23 13.37
CA LEU A 600 32.33 10.26 14.48
C LEU A 600 32.02 11.33 15.55
N ALA A 601 30.81 11.90 15.60
CA ALA A 601 30.48 13.06 16.43
C ALA A 601 30.55 12.82 17.96
N GLU A 602 30.72 11.57 18.40
CA GLU A 602 30.73 11.12 19.80
C GLU A 602 29.37 11.36 20.50
N ASP A 603 29.38 11.64 21.80
CA ASP A 603 28.17 12.02 22.53
C ASP A 603 27.69 13.39 22.02
N VAL A 604 26.41 13.52 21.68
CA VAL A 604 25.80 14.77 21.18
C VAL A 604 24.85 15.41 22.19
N ASP A 605 25.05 15.07 23.47
CA ASP A 605 24.32 15.56 24.64
C ASP A 605 25.27 16.26 25.64
N VAL A 606 24.81 16.48 26.87
CA VAL A 606 25.58 17.15 27.94
C VAL A 606 26.91 16.45 28.23
N ARG A 607 27.04 15.12 28.04
CA ARG A 607 28.31 14.39 28.20
C ARG A 607 29.35 14.80 27.15
N GLY A 608 28.89 15.10 25.93
CA GLY A 608 29.71 15.62 24.85
C GLY A 608 30.03 17.12 24.95
N GLY A 609 29.58 17.78 26.02
CA GLY A 609 29.72 19.22 26.21
C GLY A 609 28.62 20.07 25.56
N TYR A 610 27.53 19.45 25.07
CA TYR A 610 26.43 20.18 24.43
C TYR A 610 25.39 20.62 25.47
N GLU A 611 25.38 21.92 25.81
CA GLU A 611 24.37 22.52 26.71
C GLU A 611 22.93 22.32 26.21
N ARG A 612 22.74 22.33 24.89
CA ARG A 612 21.50 21.94 24.22
C ARG A 612 21.75 20.63 23.46
N PRO A 613 21.25 19.48 23.96
CA PRO A 613 21.39 18.20 23.29
C PRO A 613 20.78 18.20 21.89
N THR A 614 21.56 17.70 20.93
CA THR A 614 21.17 17.57 19.52
C THR A 614 19.95 16.65 19.37
N TYR A 615 19.02 16.99 18.48
CA TYR A 615 17.88 16.13 18.18
C TYR A 615 17.48 16.11 16.69
N LEU A 616 16.91 14.98 16.31
CA LEU A 616 16.18 14.74 15.07
C LEU A 616 14.75 14.36 15.44
N ASP A 617 13.77 15.21 15.14
CA ASP A 617 12.37 15.05 15.51
C ASP A 617 11.43 15.18 14.29
N ASN A 618 10.36 14.39 14.28
CA ASN A 618 9.26 14.53 13.32
C ASN A 618 9.67 14.60 11.82
N LEU A 619 10.79 13.96 11.44
CA LEU A 619 11.27 13.92 10.04
C LEU A 619 10.49 12.92 9.19
N ALA A 620 10.37 13.22 7.89
CA ALA A 620 9.94 12.27 6.88
C ALA A 620 11.12 11.88 5.98
N ILE A 621 11.57 10.62 6.03
CA ILE A 621 12.74 10.14 5.27
C ILE A 621 12.30 9.05 4.30
N HIS A 622 12.31 9.34 3.00
CA HIS A 622 11.75 8.45 1.97
C HIS A 622 12.49 8.54 0.64
N HIS A 623 12.33 7.52 -0.22
CA HIS A 623 13.10 7.38 -1.47
C HIS A 623 14.63 7.47 -1.28
N CYS A 624 15.12 7.12 -0.09
CA CYS A 624 16.53 7.20 0.26
C CYS A 624 17.26 5.87 0.02
N PHE A 625 18.51 5.96 -0.42
CA PHE A 625 19.50 4.88 -0.42
C PHE A 625 20.24 4.89 0.94
N SER A 626 20.88 3.79 1.34
CA SER A 626 21.63 3.66 2.63
C SER A 626 20.88 4.27 3.84
N ARG A 627 19.89 3.55 4.37
CA ARG A 627 19.07 3.99 5.51
C ARG A 627 19.52 3.37 6.84
#